data_AF-A0A0A3ITA7-F1
#
_entry.id   AF-A0A0A3ITA7-F1
#
_cell.length_a   1.000
_cell.length_b   1.000
_cell.length_c   1.000
_cell.angle_alpha   90.00
_cell.angle_beta   90.00
_cell.angle_gamma   90.00
#
_symmetry.space_group_name_H-M   'P 1'
#
loop_
_entity.id
_entity.type
_entity.pdbx_description
1 polymer ?
#
loop_
_entity_poly.entity_id
_entity_poly.type
_entity_poly.pdbx_seq_one_letter_code
_entity_poly.pdbx_strand_id
1 'polypeptide(L)'
;MKEKVNVWLEDEESGSNQNTTNPESESTIFDLRSEEAKAYYEFQQDLNTDHLYGLSPINIARLYIFAGYEKKYDVQYALYTDREEYIMWSKEEHIEIPESERGSFELYRNIEEGTFIETSDHTGYIKFFIEGELMGFQMIKNEDGIWQVSFMPLQ
;
A
#
# COMPACT_ATOMS: atom_id res chain seq x y z
N MET A 1 7.17 18.88 74.33
CA MET A 1 8.27 17.88 74.39
C MET A 1 7.68 16.49 74.37
N LYS A 2 7.92 15.77 73.27
CA LYS A 2 8.17 14.32 73.22
C LYS A 2 8.40 13.97 71.74
N GLU A 3 9.68 13.88 71.40
CA GLU A 3 10.19 13.02 70.33
C GLU A 3 9.64 11.61 70.48
N LYS A 4 9.35 10.97 69.34
CA LYS A 4 10.11 9.79 68.90
C LYS A 4 9.96 9.65 67.39
N VAL A 5 11.12 9.70 66.75
CA VAL A 5 11.37 9.46 65.33
C VAL A 5 11.59 7.95 65.15
N ASN A 6 11.05 7.37 64.07
CA ASN A 6 11.52 6.12 63.45
C ASN A 6 11.04 6.08 61.97
N VAL A 7 11.81 6.69 61.07
CA VAL A 7 12.56 6.07 59.94
C VAL A 7 12.41 4.53 59.82
N TRP A 8 12.25 3.82 58.69
CA TRP A 8 12.03 4.01 57.24
C TRP A 8 11.38 2.70 56.72
N LEU A 9 10.50 2.76 55.71
CA LEU A 9 10.61 1.97 54.48
C LEU A 9 9.50 2.40 53.51
N GLU A 10 9.97 2.85 52.35
CA GLU A 10 9.21 3.25 51.17
C GLU A 10 8.36 2.10 50.66
N ASP A 11 7.14 2.41 50.20
CA ASP A 11 6.73 2.04 48.85
C ASP A 11 5.58 2.96 48.44
N GLU A 12 5.83 3.65 47.34
CA GLU A 12 5.09 4.77 46.81
C GLU A 12 3.78 4.34 46.11
N GLU A 13 2.79 5.19 46.31
CA GLU A 13 1.81 5.68 45.33
C GLU A 13 0.86 4.70 44.62
N SER A 14 -0.34 4.66 45.20
CA SER A 14 -1.61 4.80 44.49
C SER A 14 -1.57 5.89 43.41
N GLY A 15 -1.80 5.53 42.15
CA GLY A 15 -2.03 6.47 41.06
C GLY A 15 -2.82 5.83 39.93
N SER A 16 -4.15 5.88 40.03
CA SER A 16 -5.05 5.51 38.94
C SER A 16 -4.88 6.51 37.81
N ASN A 17 -4.45 6.06 36.62
CA ASN A 17 -4.75 6.81 35.41
C ASN A 17 -5.01 5.85 34.25
N GLN A 18 -6.26 5.85 33.82
CA GLN A 18 -6.77 5.15 32.64
C GLN A 18 -6.13 5.80 31.41
N ASN A 19 -5.03 5.24 30.91
CA ASN A 19 -4.53 5.63 29.60
C ASN A 19 -5.22 4.73 28.58
N THR A 20 -6.24 5.31 27.95
CA THR A 20 -6.88 4.88 26.71
C THR A 20 -5.83 4.35 25.73
N THR A 21 -5.81 3.03 25.56
CA THR A 21 -5.24 2.40 24.37
C THR A 21 -6.07 2.88 23.19
N ASN A 22 -5.55 3.88 22.48
CA ASN A 22 -5.94 4.16 21.12
C ASN A 22 -5.78 2.85 20.34
N PRO A 23 -6.81 2.30 19.67
CA PRO A 23 -6.58 1.21 18.75
C PRO A 23 -5.75 1.81 17.61
N GLU A 24 -4.45 1.56 17.62
CA GLU A 24 -3.63 1.64 16.42
C GLU A 24 -4.40 0.85 15.36
N SER A 25 -4.83 1.56 14.32
CA SER A 25 -5.55 1.01 13.19
C SER A 25 -4.75 -0.18 12.64
N GLU A 26 -5.23 -1.39 12.90
CA GLU A 26 -4.74 -2.60 12.24
C GLU A 26 -4.83 -2.35 10.74
N SER A 27 -3.68 -2.34 10.07
CA SER A 27 -3.61 -1.88 8.69
C SER A 27 -4.23 -2.95 7.78
N THR A 28 -5.31 -2.60 7.08
CA THR A 28 -6.12 -3.50 6.22
C THR A 28 -5.59 -3.62 4.79
N ILE A 29 -4.37 -3.14 4.52
CA ILE A 29 -3.76 -3.15 3.18
C ILE A 29 -3.32 -4.56 2.79
N PHE A 30 -3.07 -5.41 3.79
CA PHE A 30 -2.64 -6.79 3.60
C PHE A 30 -3.79 -7.79 3.50
N ASP A 31 -5.02 -7.34 3.75
CA ASP A 31 -6.22 -8.14 3.54
C ASP A 31 -6.97 -7.62 2.31
N LEU A 32 -6.77 -8.31 1.18
CA LEU A 32 -7.54 -8.06 -0.03
C LEU A 32 -9.03 -8.34 0.22
N ARG A 33 -9.89 -7.41 -0.20
CA ARG A 33 -11.36 -7.58 -0.15
C ARG A 33 -11.77 -8.72 -1.07
N SER A 34 -12.97 -9.28 -0.88
CA SER A 34 -13.42 -10.47 -1.63
C SER A 34 -13.32 -10.36 -3.16
N GLU A 35 -13.59 -9.19 -3.73
CA GLU A 35 -13.43 -8.94 -5.17
C GLU A 35 -11.96 -8.84 -5.60
N GLU A 36 -11.14 -8.15 -4.82
CA GLU A 36 -9.70 -7.98 -5.05
C GLU A 36 -8.98 -9.33 -4.95
N ALA A 37 -9.30 -10.11 -3.91
CA ALA A 37 -8.72 -11.42 -3.67
C ALA A 37 -9.06 -12.40 -4.80
N LYS A 38 -10.29 -12.36 -5.31
CA LYS A 38 -10.70 -13.18 -6.45
C LYS A 38 -9.92 -12.79 -7.72
N ALA A 39 -9.94 -11.51 -8.08
CA ALA A 39 -9.25 -11.01 -9.26
C ALA A 39 -7.74 -11.31 -9.18
N TYR A 40 -7.12 -11.10 -8.02
CA TYR A 40 -5.71 -11.40 -7.79
C TYR A 40 -5.40 -12.90 -7.88
N TYR A 41 -6.29 -13.76 -7.38
CA TYR A 41 -6.13 -15.20 -7.49
C TYR A 41 -6.19 -15.68 -8.93
N GLU A 42 -7.14 -15.17 -9.72
CA GLU A 42 -7.27 -15.50 -11.15
C GLU A 42 -6.10 -14.93 -11.94
N PHE A 43 -5.78 -13.65 -11.74
CA PHE A 43 -4.67 -12.95 -12.37
C PHE A 43 -3.32 -13.65 -12.17
N GLN A 44 -2.98 -14.10 -10.95
CA GLN A 44 -1.67 -14.72 -10.72
C GLN A 44 -1.49 -16.10 -11.39
N GLN A 45 -2.56 -16.73 -11.90
CA GLN A 45 -2.44 -18.02 -12.59
C GLN A 45 -1.86 -17.89 -13.99
N ASP A 46 -2.21 -16.82 -14.71
CA ASP A 46 -1.89 -16.65 -16.13
C ASP A 46 -1.36 -15.24 -16.49
N LEU A 47 -1.38 -14.29 -15.54
CA LEU A 47 -1.02 -12.89 -15.71
C LEU A 47 -1.85 -12.16 -16.77
N ASN A 48 -3.06 -12.65 -17.06
CA ASN A 48 -3.97 -12.01 -18.01
C ASN A 48 -4.69 -10.83 -17.37
N THR A 49 -4.49 -9.63 -17.92
CA THR A 49 -5.10 -8.38 -17.46
C THR A 49 -6.62 -8.38 -17.54
N ASP A 50 -7.25 -9.25 -18.33
CA ASP A 50 -8.70 -9.44 -18.38
C ASP A 50 -9.31 -9.70 -16.99
N HIS A 51 -8.58 -10.40 -16.10
CA HIS A 51 -9.02 -10.68 -14.73
C HIS A 51 -9.13 -9.41 -13.86
N LEU A 52 -8.54 -8.30 -14.30
CA LEU A 52 -8.58 -6.99 -13.63
C LEU A 52 -9.71 -6.10 -14.15
N TYR A 53 -10.45 -6.54 -15.17
CA TYR A 53 -11.50 -5.74 -15.79
C TYR A 53 -12.60 -5.35 -14.78
N GLY A 54 -12.97 -4.07 -14.78
CA GLY A 54 -13.99 -3.54 -13.88
C GLY A 54 -13.50 -3.21 -12.46
N LEU A 55 -12.25 -3.55 -12.11
CA LEU A 55 -11.66 -3.07 -10.86
C LEU A 55 -11.41 -1.56 -10.92
N SER A 56 -11.59 -0.91 -9.76
CA SER A 56 -11.23 0.50 -9.62
C SER A 56 -9.71 0.68 -9.66
N PRO A 57 -9.19 1.87 -10.02
CA PRO A 57 -7.76 2.17 -9.94
C PRO A 57 -7.17 1.90 -8.55
N ILE A 58 -7.94 2.18 -7.49
CA ILE A 58 -7.52 1.94 -6.10
C ILE A 58 -7.36 0.45 -5.83
N ASN A 59 -8.31 -0.38 -6.29
CA ASN A 59 -8.23 -1.83 -6.14
C ASN A 59 -6.99 -2.39 -6.86
N ILE A 60 -6.70 -1.92 -8.08
CA ILE A 60 -5.53 -2.37 -8.85
C ILE A 60 -4.22 -1.94 -8.17
N ALA A 61 -4.16 -0.71 -7.64
CA ALA A 61 -3.01 -0.26 -6.87
C ALA A 61 -2.79 -1.12 -5.61
N ARG A 62 -3.87 -1.51 -4.90
CA ARG A 62 -3.80 -2.45 -3.78
C ARG A 62 -3.24 -3.81 -4.19
N LEU A 63 -3.64 -4.36 -5.35
CA LEU A 63 -3.07 -5.61 -5.87
C LEU A 63 -1.56 -5.50 -6.12
N TYR A 64 -1.11 -4.37 -6.67
CA TYR A 64 0.31 -4.12 -6.93
C TYR A 64 1.13 -4.03 -5.65
N ILE A 65 0.61 -3.33 -4.64
CA ILE A 65 1.25 -3.21 -3.32
C ILE A 65 1.30 -4.58 -2.64
N PHE A 66 0.21 -5.34 -2.70
CA PHE A 66 0.12 -6.68 -2.14
C PHE A 66 1.10 -7.65 -2.80
N ALA A 67 1.23 -7.62 -4.14
CA ALA A 67 2.21 -8.44 -4.85
C ALA A 67 3.66 -8.12 -4.45
N GLY A 68 3.97 -6.83 -4.25
CA GLY A 68 5.26 -6.39 -3.75
C GLY A 68 5.53 -6.88 -2.33
N TYR A 69 4.56 -6.75 -1.43
CA TYR A 69 4.63 -7.24 -0.06
C TYR A 69 4.88 -8.76 0.01
N GLU A 70 4.15 -9.53 -0.80
CA GLU A 70 4.30 -11.00 -0.93
C GLU A 70 5.55 -11.42 -1.73
N LYS A 71 6.36 -10.45 -2.20
CA LYS A 71 7.57 -10.67 -3.01
C LYS A 71 7.32 -11.45 -4.30
N LYS A 72 6.11 -11.34 -4.85
CA LYS A 72 5.71 -11.93 -6.13
C LYS A 72 6.02 -10.93 -7.25
N TYR A 73 7.31 -10.75 -7.54
CA TYR A 73 7.77 -9.69 -8.44
C TYR A 73 7.36 -9.88 -9.90
N ASP A 74 7.10 -11.11 -10.32
CA ASP A 74 6.52 -11.42 -11.62
C ASP A 74 5.07 -10.93 -11.72
N VAL A 75 4.26 -11.18 -10.68
CA VAL A 75 2.87 -10.70 -10.57
C VAL A 75 2.86 -9.17 -10.46
N GLN A 76 3.75 -8.61 -9.64
CA GLN A 76 3.87 -7.17 -9.47
C GLN A 76 4.22 -6.48 -10.79
N TYR A 77 5.18 -7.01 -11.56
CA TYR A 77 5.56 -6.45 -12.85
C TYR A 77 4.38 -6.45 -13.82
N ALA A 78 3.59 -7.52 -13.86
CA ALA A 78 2.43 -7.63 -14.75
C ALA A 78 1.29 -6.64 -14.40
N LEU A 79 1.34 -5.99 -13.23
CA LEU A 79 0.41 -4.93 -12.83
C LEU A 79 0.87 -3.52 -13.25
N TYR A 80 2.10 -3.38 -13.73
CA TYR A 80 2.50 -2.16 -14.44
C TYR A 80 1.79 -2.07 -15.78
N THR A 81 1.72 -0.85 -16.31
CA THR A 81 1.16 -0.58 -17.62
C THR A 81 1.87 -1.36 -18.73
N ASP A 82 1.09 -1.99 -19.60
CA ASP A 82 1.57 -2.63 -20.82
C ASP A 82 1.58 -1.68 -22.04
N ARG A 83 1.22 -0.42 -21.82
CA ARG A 83 1.20 0.60 -22.87
C ARG A 83 2.61 1.00 -23.26
N GLU A 84 2.99 0.71 -24.52
CA GLU A 84 4.38 0.76 -25.01
C GLU A 84 5.10 2.07 -24.69
N GLU A 85 4.46 3.23 -24.83
CA GLU A 85 5.09 4.53 -24.59
C GLU A 85 5.35 4.86 -23.11
N TYR A 86 4.82 4.05 -22.18
CA TYR A 86 4.99 4.23 -20.73
C TYR A 86 5.85 3.14 -20.08
N ILE A 87 6.26 2.11 -20.82
CA ILE A 87 7.15 1.05 -20.31
C ILE A 87 8.55 1.63 -20.13
N MET A 88 9.13 1.45 -18.93
CA MET A 88 10.45 1.99 -18.60
C MET A 88 11.55 0.93 -18.49
N TRP A 89 11.21 -0.29 -18.06
CA TRP A 89 12.14 -1.40 -17.95
C TRP A 89 11.41 -2.73 -18.22
N SER A 90 12.19 -3.75 -18.55
CA SER A 90 11.72 -5.10 -18.84
C SER A 90 11.41 -5.91 -17.59
N LYS A 91 10.73 -7.05 -17.76
CA LYS A 91 10.45 -7.99 -16.67
C LYS A 91 11.74 -8.54 -16.08
N GLU A 92 12.70 -8.86 -16.93
CA GLU A 92 14.01 -9.37 -16.55
C GLU A 92 14.74 -8.36 -15.67
N GLU A 93 14.80 -7.09 -16.09
CA GLU A 93 15.36 -6.00 -15.29
C GLU A 93 14.60 -5.83 -13.97
N HIS A 94 13.27 -5.90 -13.99
CA HIS A 94 12.46 -5.77 -12.77
C HIS A 94 12.75 -6.85 -11.76
N ILE A 95 13.00 -8.09 -12.19
CA ILE A 95 13.31 -9.23 -11.30
C ILE A 95 14.72 -9.07 -10.70
N GLU A 96 15.66 -8.49 -11.44
CA GLU A 96 17.03 -8.27 -10.98
C GLU A 96 17.18 -7.15 -9.94
N ILE A 97 16.18 -6.28 -9.77
CA ILE A 97 16.19 -5.21 -8.75
C ILE A 97 16.42 -5.83 -7.35
N PRO A 98 17.48 -5.44 -6.62
CA PRO A 98 17.72 -5.92 -5.27
C PRO A 98 16.62 -5.52 -4.29
N GLU A 99 16.33 -6.37 -3.30
CA GLU A 99 15.34 -6.10 -2.26
C GLU A 99 15.55 -4.74 -1.57
N SER A 100 16.81 -4.37 -1.32
CA SER A 100 17.16 -3.10 -0.68
C SER A 100 16.81 -1.86 -1.50
N GLU A 101 16.55 -2.02 -2.80
CA GLU A 101 16.17 -0.96 -3.72
C GLU A 101 14.66 -0.95 -4.02
N ARG A 102 13.95 -2.02 -3.65
CA ARG A 102 12.48 -2.10 -3.71
C ARG A 102 11.95 -1.38 -2.48
N GLY A 103 11.53 -0.13 -2.64
CA GLY A 103 11.07 0.72 -1.54
C GLY A 103 10.03 0.06 -0.63
N SER A 104 9.82 0.64 0.57
CA SER A 104 8.92 0.04 1.56
C SER A 104 7.45 0.14 1.15
N PHE A 105 6.78 -1.01 0.99
CA PHE A 105 5.37 -1.09 0.63
C PHE A 105 4.43 -0.55 1.74
N GLU A 106 4.90 -0.52 2.98
CA GLU A 106 4.19 0.06 4.13
C GLU A 106 3.88 1.56 3.96
N LEU A 107 4.64 2.26 3.10
CA LEU A 107 4.40 3.66 2.78
C LEU A 107 3.02 3.88 2.13
N TYR A 108 2.49 2.86 1.46
CA TYR A 108 1.21 2.94 0.77
C TYR A 108 0.02 2.56 1.65
N ARG A 109 0.20 2.49 2.98
CA ARG A 109 -0.82 1.98 3.89
C ARG A 109 -2.18 2.70 3.82
N ASN A 110 -2.20 3.97 3.45
CA ASN A 110 -3.43 4.76 3.38
C ASN A 110 -3.98 4.90 1.95
N ILE A 111 -3.45 4.16 0.97
CA ILE A 111 -3.87 4.32 -0.43
C ILE A 111 -5.35 3.99 -0.64
N GLU A 112 -5.92 3.10 0.18
CA GLU A 112 -7.33 2.71 0.09
C GLU A 112 -8.29 3.83 0.50
N GLU A 113 -7.81 4.77 1.31
CA GLU A 113 -8.54 5.98 1.70
C GLU A 113 -8.38 7.10 0.66
N GLY A 114 -7.56 6.86 -0.37
CA GLY A 114 -7.26 7.81 -1.41
C GLY A 114 -8.44 8.11 -2.33
N THR A 115 -8.28 9.15 -3.14
CA THR A 115 -9.25 9.52 -4.17
C THR A 115 -8.59 9.47 -5.54
N PHE A 116 -9.20 8.72 -6.46
CA PHE A 116 -8.72 8.70 -7.84
C PHE A 116 -9.12 9.97 -8.60
N ILE A 117 -8.15 10.56 -9.30
CA ILE A 117 -8.30 11.76 -10.11
C ILE A 117 -7.80 11.45 -11.52
N GLU A 118 -8.71 11.37 -12.47
CA GLU A 118 -8.38 11.25 -13.89
C GLU A 118 -7.90 12.60 -14.43
N THR A 119 -6.78 12.61 -15.13
CA THR A 119 -6.10 13.83 -15.63
C THR A 119 -6.13 13.93 -17.15
N SER A 120 -6.28 12.81 -17.85
CA SER A 120 -6.53 12.72 -19.29
C SER A 120 -7.30 11.44 -19.59
N ASP A 121 -7.54 11.14 -20.87
CA ASP A 121 -8.25 9.93 -21.32
C ASP A 121 -7.60 8.63 -20.82
N HIS A 122 -6.29 8.65 -20.57
CA HIS A 122 -5.51 7.46 -20.19
C HIS A 122 -4.53 7.68 -19.03
N THR A 123 -4.54 8.84 -18.38
CA THR A 123 -3.70 9.11 -17.22
C THR A 123 -4.54 9.54 -16.03
N GLY A 124 -4.13 9.15 -14.83
CA GLY A 124 -4.72 9.59 -13.59
C GLY A 124 -3.82 9.26 -12.41
N TYR A 125 -4.22 9.69 -11.23
CA TYR A 125 -3.49 9.34 -10.01
C TYR A 125 -4.42 9.17 -8.83
N ILE A 126 -4.02 8.33 -7.88
CA ILE A 126 -4.67 8.23 -6.57
C ILE A 126 -4.02 9.26 -5.66
N LYS A 127 -4.82 10.19 -5.18
CA LYS A 127 -4.42 11.21 -4.21
C LYS A 127 -4.56 10.64 -2.81
N PHE A 128 -3.48 10.53 -2.05
CA PHE A 128 -3.47 9.97 -0.69
C PHE A 128 -2.39 10.64 0.19
N PHE A 129 -2.31 10.26 1.46
CA PHE A 129 -1.35 10.85 2.41
C PHE A 129 -0.33 9.82 2.91
N ILE A 130 0.95 10.19 2.90
CA ILE A 130 2.05 9.47 3.54
C ILE A 130 2.61 10.38 4.62
N GLU A 131 2.55 9.96 5.89
CA GLU A 131 3.10 10.72 7.03
C GLU A 131 2.62 12.19 7.11
N GLY A 132 1.41 12.48 6.62
CA GLY A 132 0.82 13.82 6.59
C GLY A 132 1.16 14.64 5.35
N GLU A 133 2.04 14.14 4.48
CA GLU A 133 2.34 14.74 3.18
C GLU A 133 1.41 14.18 2.11
N LEU A 134 0.97 15.07 1.22
CA LEU A 134 0.07 14.72 0.13
C LEU A 134 0.87 14.13 -1.04
N MET A 135 0.52 12.92 -1.45
CA MET A 135 1.20 12.16 -2.49
C MET A 135 0.26 11.80 -3.65
N GLY A 136 0.82 11.59 -4.83
CA GLY A 136 0.12 11.02 -5.98
C GLY A 136 0.66 9.64 -6.34
N PHE A 137 -0.24 8.64 -6.46
CA PHE A 137 0.07 7.32 -7.01
C PHE A 137 -0.39 7.25 -8.47
N GLN A 138 0.53 7.29 -9.42
CA GLN A 138 0.27 7.40 -10.86
C GLN A 138 -0.27 6.10 -11.45
N MET A 139 -1.33 6.23 -12.23
CA MET A 139 -2.02 5.15 -12.95
C MET A 139 -2.13 5.51 -14.43
N ILE A 140 -1.97 4.51 -15.30
CA ILE A 140 -2.09 4.61 -16.75
C ILE A 140 -3.15 3.62 -17.20
N LYS A 141 -4.12 4.07 -17.99
CA LYS A 141 -5.14 3.20 -18.61
C LYS A 141 -4.53 2.60 -19.87
N ASN A 142 -4.59 1.28 -20.02
CA ASN A 142 -4.13 0.61 -21.23
C ASN A 142 -5.15 0.71 -22.38
N GLU A 143 -4.81 0.12 -23.52
CA GLU A 143 -5.64 0.13 -24.73
C GLU A 143 -6.98 -0.59 -24.55
N ASP A 144 -7.07 -1.56 -23.62
CA ASP A 144 -8.30 -2.29 -23.29
C ASP A 144 -9.17 -1.55 -22.26
N GLY A 145 -8.75 -0.36 -21.82
CA GLY A 145 -9.48 0.48 -20.88
C GLY A 145 -9.27 0.10 -19.40
N ILE A 146 -8.30 -0.76 -19.09
CA ILE A 146 -7.98 -1.22 -17.74
C ILE A 146 -6.90 -0.29 -17.16
N TRP A 147 -7.11 0.21 -15.95
CA TRP A 147 -6.11 1.01 -15.25
C TRP A 147 -4.97 0.12 -14.75
N GLN A 148 -3.73 0.53 -14.95
CA GLN A 148 -2.52 -0.17 -14.48
C GLN A 148 -1.57 0.82 -13.82
N VAL A 149 -0.59 0.31 -13.08
CA VAL A 149 0.36 1.13 -12.32
C VAL A 149 1.39 1.74 -13.26
N SER A 150 1.73 3.02 -13.08
CA SER A 150 2.88 3.61 -13.77
C SER A 150 4.19 3.02 -13.25
N PHE A 151 5.18 2.86 -14.13
CA PHE A 151 6.54 2.47 -13.72
C PHE A 151 7.17 3.45 -12.71
N MET A 152 6.72 4.71 -12.67
CA MET A 152 7.08 5.67 -11.62
C MET A 152 5.83 6.06 -10.83
N PRO A 153 5.38 5.22 -9.87
CA PRO A 153 4.08 5.38 -9.27
C PRO A 153 4.02 6.56 -8.30
N LEU A 154 5.08 6.86 -7.54
CA LEU A 154 5.05 7.92 -6.53
C LEU A 154 5.52 9.27 -7.10
N GLN A 155 4.74 10.33 -6.89
CA GLN A 155 5.06 11.73 -7.20
C GLN A 155 4.68 12.65 -6.04
#